data_AF-A0A1Z1FHL9-F1
#
_entry.id   AF-A0A1Z1FHL9-F1
#
_cell.length_a   1.000
_cell.length_b   1.000
_cell.length_c   1.000
_cell.angle_alpha   90.00
_cell.angle_beta   90.00
_cell.angle_gamma   90.00
#
_symmetry.space_group_name_H-M   'P 1'
#
loop_
_entity.id
_entity.type
_entity.pdbx_description
1 polymer ?
#
loop_
_entity_poly.entity_id
_entity_poly.type
_entity_poly.pdbx_seq_one_letter_code
_entity_poly.pdbx_strand_id
1 'polypeptide(L)'
;MNALTPLNPIQQHIAAETERTLSHPLTFSGSEQSATILVCRSRGGVGASTLSSTIFCLAGAERKGTFIECAGMTGYAHRAHKGARFHIQNTTDMVIAEILDIRINRLDELTIIEFEPGLLHRVDEIYRKLEATLARPVYIIYVADENEEDPRIVQHLARAGLPVPLIVTKPTGAMQKSSMFVTLPRLSGDIKSTFFQRHSTLSEAIATSAQPGSKLMLNSELRAFRLQLEEYCRG
;
A
#
# COMPACT_ATOMS: atom_id res chain seq x y z
N MET A 1 6.82 -37.28 18.72
CA MET A 1 7.38 -35.93 18.93
C MET A 1 8.32 -35.65 17.77
N ASN A 2 7.96 -34.74 16.86
CA ASN A 2 8.87 -34.36 15.78
C ASN A 2 9.90 -33.39 16.36
N ALA A 3 11.17 -33.79 16.34
CA ALA A 3 12.27 -32.90 16.70
C ALA A 3 12.25 -31.69 15.75
N LEU A 4 12.11 -30.48 16.31
CA LEU A 4 12.31 -29.25 15.57
C LEU A 4 13.78 -29.21 15.15
N THR A 5 14.07 -29.52 13.90
CA THR A 5 15.41 -29.37 13.34
C THR A 5 15.80 -27.90 13.49
N PRO A 6 16.92 -27.58 14.16
CA PRO A 6 17.34 -26.20 14.32
C PRO A 6 17.57 -25.57 12.94
N LEU A 7 17.07 -24.36 12.76
CA LEU A 7 17.27 -23.58 11.54
C LEU A 7 18.77 -23.41 11.29
N ASN A 8 19.20 -23.54 10.04
CA ASN A 8 20.59 -23.25 9.68
C ASN A 8 20.90 -21.75 9.87
N PRO A 9 22.18 -21.34 9.96
CA PRO A 9 22.54 -19.94 10.25
C PRO A 9 21.95 -18.92 9.26
N ILE A 10 21.79 -19.29 7.99
CA ILE A 10 21.18 -18.43 6.97
C ILE A 10 19.68 -18.25 7.25
N GLN A 11 18.97 -19.32 7.59
CA GLN A 11 17.56 -19.28 7.94
C GLN A 11 17.31 -18.48 9.22
N GLN A 12 18.21 -18.58 10.22
CA GLN A 12 18.15 -17.77 11.44
C GLN A 12 18.34 -16.28 11.14
N HIS A 13 19.34 -15.94 10.31
CA HIS A 13 19.58 -14.55 9.89
C HIS A 13 18.37 -13.97 9.15
N ILE A 14 17.77 -14.74 8.23
CA ILE A 14 16.57 -14.32 7.50
C ILE A 14 15.39 -14.10 8.44
N ALA A 15 15.16 -15.03 9.38
CA ALA A 15 14.08 -14.90 10.35
C ALA A 15 14.25 -13.63 11.20
N ALA A 16 15.46 -13.37 11.71
CA ALA A 16 15.77 -12.17 12.47
C ALA A 16 15.60 -10.89 11.62
N GLU A 17 16.02 -10.89 10.36
CA GLU A 17 15.87 -9.75 9.46
C GLU A 17 14.40 -9.46 9.12
N THR A 18 13.59 -10.51 8.90
CA THR A 18 12.15 -10.40 8.68
C THR A 18 11.44 -9.91 9.93
N GLU A 19 11.76 -10.49 11.09
CA GLU A 19 11.23 -10.04 12.39
C GLU A 19 11.55 -8.57 12.61
N ARG A 20 12.80 -8.14 12.44
CA ARG A 20 13.18 -6.71 12.54
C ARG A 20 12.43 -5.80 11.56
N THR A 21 12.12 -6.28 10.36
CA THR A 21 11.44 -5.49 9.33
C THR A 21 9.94 -5.32 9.62
N LEU A 22 9.32 -6.32 10.25
CA LEU A 22 7.87 -6.39 10.47
C LEU A 22 7.42 -6.13 11.92
N SER A 23 8.33 -6.23 12.91
CA SER A 23 8.04 -6.12 14.35
C SER A 23 7.72 -4.71 14.84
N HIS A 24 8.08 -3.68 14.07
CA HIS A 24 7.75 -2.30 14.38
C HIS A 24 6.70 -1.81 13.38
N PRO A 25 5.42 -1.75 13.72
CA PRO A 25 4.41 -1.23 12.80
C PRO A 25 4.74 0.18 12.33
N LEU A 26 4.56 0.44 11.03
CA LEU A 26 4.58 1.77 10.46
C LEU A 26 3.53 2.64 11.17
N THR A 27 3.95 3.79 11.70
CA THR A 27 3.05 4.77 12.34
C THR A 27 2.84 5.97 11.45
N PHE A 28 1.60 6.43 11.34
CA PHE A 28 1.24 7.62 10.59
C PHE A 28 1.02 8.79 11.55
N SER A 29 1.92 9.77 11.51
CA SER A 29 1.91 11.03 12.29
C SER A 29 1.54 10.89 13.78
N GLY A 30 2.15 9.92 14.49
CA GLY A 30 2.00 9.77 15.94
C GLY A 30 0.66 9.19 16.42
N SER A 31 -0.32 8.97 15.54
CA SER A 31 -1.53 8.21 15.88
C SER A 31 -1.37 6.77 15.41
N GLU A 32 -1.60 5.81 16.31
CA GLU A 32 -1.63 4.40 15.93
C GLU A 32 -2.80 4.19 14.95
N GLN A 33 -2.44 3.95 13.68
CA GLN A 33 -3.28 3.34 12.64
C GLN A 33 -4.51 4.10 12.14
N SER A 34 -4.92 5.25 12.68
CA SER A 34 -6.12 5.98 12.24
C SER A 34 -6.02 6.80 10.92
N ALA A 35 -4.98 6.60 10.11
CA ALA A 35 -4.77 7.38 8.89
C ALA A 35 -5.63 6.91 7.71
N THR A 36 -5.86 7.80 6.74
CA THR A 36 -6.46 7.46 5.44
C THR A 36 -5.41 7.65 4.34
N ILE A 37 -5.29 6.68 3.43
CA ILE A 37 -4.40 6.75 2.28
C ILE A 37 -5.23 6.65 1.01
N LEU A 38 -5.19 7.69 0.18
CA LEU A 38 -5.77 7.72 -1.15
C LEU A 38 -4.72 7.21 -2.14
N VAL A 39 -4.95 6.03 -2.69
CA VAL A 39 -4.08 5.42 -3.71
C VAL A 39 -4.71 5.64 -5.07
N CYS A 40 -3.98 6.33 -5.93
CA CYS A 40 -4.42 6.70 -7.27
C CYS A 40 -3.54 5.99 -8.31
N ARG A 41 -4.13 5.39 -9.34
CA ARG A 41 -3.36 4.76 -10.42
C ARG A 41 -3.93 4.99 -11.82
N SER A 42 -3.07 4.90 -12.82
CA SER A 42 -3.47 4.78 -14.22
C SER A 42 -4.19 3.43 -14.48
N ARG A 43 -5.05 3.40 -15.51
CA ARG A 43 -5.86 2.22 -15.87
C ARG A 43 -4.96 1.06 -16.27
N GLY A 44 -5.24 -0.15 -15.77
CA GLY A 44 -4.46 -1.35 -16.07
C GLY A 44 -3.16 -1.49 -15.26
N GLY A 45 -2.89 -0.57 -14.32
CA GLY A 45 -1.68 -0.58 -13.51
C GLY A 45 -1.60 -1.77 -12.55
N VAL A 46 -0.87 -2.83 -12.95
CA VAL A 46 -0.40 -3.90 -12.06
C VAL A 46 0.64 -3.29 -11.11
N GLY A 47 0.23 -2.83 -9.92
CA GLY A 47 1.14 -2.20 -8.96
C GLY A 47 0.47 -1.70 -7.69
N ALA A 48 -0.72 -1.07 -7.80
CA ALA A 48 -1.47 -0.59 -6.64
C ALA A 48 -1.80 -1.72 -5.65
N SER A 49 -2.17 -2.90 -6.17
CA SER A 49 -2.41 -4.04 -5.29
C SER A 49 -1.17 -4.47 -4.49
N THR A 50 0.02 -4.28 -5.04
CA THR A 50 1.27 -4.54 -4.30
C THR A 50 1.54 -3.43 -3.29
N LEU A 51 1.31 -2.17 -3.66
CA LEU A 51 1.44 -1.01 -2.78
C LEU A 51 0.58 -1.16 -1.51
N SER A 52 -0.74 -1.31 -1.64
CA SER A 52 -1.65 -1.34 -0.49
C SER A 52 -1.37 -2.52 0.43
N SER A 53 -1.07 -3.68 -0.14
CA SER A 53 -0.70 -4.87 0.63
C SER A 53 0.63 -4.68 1.36
N THR A 54 1.60 -4.00 0.74
CA THR A 54 2.87 -3.64 1.37
C THR A 54 2.64 -2.69 2.54
N ILE A 55 1.81 -1.67 2.37
CA ILE A 55 1.49 -0.71 3.43
C ILE A 55 0.80 -1.41 4.60
N PHE A 56 -0.23 -2.23 4.34
CA PHE A 56 -0.90 -2.98 5.40
C PHE A 56 0.06 -3.94 6.12
N CYS A 57 0.97 -4.60 5.40
CA CYS A 57 1.99 -5.46 5.98
C CYS A 57 2.93 -4.68 6.91
N LEU A 58 3.51 -3.57 6.43
CA LEU A 58 4.41 -2.73 7.22
C LEU A 58 3.72 -2.07 8.41
N ALA A 59 2.45 -1.72 8.28
CA ALA A 59 1.63 -1.18 9.37
C ALA A 59 1.10 -2.26 10.33
N GLY A 60 1.37 -3.56 10.09
CA GLY A 60 0.79 -4.65 10.87
C GLY A 60 -0.74 -4.66 10.84
N ALA A 61 -1.34 -4.17 9.77
CA ALA A 61 -2.78 -3.91 9.61
C ALA A 61 -3.47 -4.84 8.59
N GLU A 62 -2.81 -5.89 8.12
CA GLU A 62 -3.35 -6.82 7.09
C GLU A 62 -4.69 -7.48 7.46
N ARG A 63 -4.97 -7.63 8.77
CA ARG A 63 -6.21 -8.23 9.29
C ARG A 63 -7.15 -7.24 9.99
N LYS A 64 -6.71 -6.00 10.18
CA LYS A 64 -7.43 -4.98 10.98
C LYS A 64 -7.59 -3.63 10.29
N GLY A 65 -6.96 -3.44 9.13
CA GLY A 65 -7.16 -2.28 8.29
C GLY A 65 -8.38 -2.46 7.39
N THR A 66 -8.84 -1.34 6.84
CA THR A 66 -9.93 -1.28 5.88
C THR A 66 -9.42 -0.94 4.49
N PHE A 67 -9.81 -1.76 3.52
CA PHE A 67 -9.52 -1.56 2.11
C PHE A 67 -10.80 -1.21 1.35
N ILE A 68 -10.84 -0.06 0.71
CA ILE A 68 -11.95 0.36 -0.12
C ILE A 68 -11.44 0.44 -1.56
N GLU A 69 -11.97 -0.40 -2.43
CA GLU A 69 -11.70 -0.32 -3.86
C GLU A 69 -12.83 0.43 -4.56
N CYS A 70 -12.49 1.50 -5.25
CA CYS A 70 -13.43 2.38 -5.94
C CYS A 70 -13.20 2.33 -7.44
N ALA A 71 -14.30 2.13 -8.18
CA ALA A 71 -14.34 1.87 -9.61
C ALA A 71 -13.59 0.58 -10.04
N GLY A 72 -13.76 0.20 -11.31
CA GLY A 72 -13.05 -0.92 -11.90
C GLY A 72 -13.53 -2.31 -11.43
N MET A 73 -12.78 -3.34 -11.86
CA MET A 73 -13.00 -4.72 -11.44
C MET A 73 -12.18 -5.02 -10.19
N THR A 74 -12.69 -5.90 -9.31
CA THR A 74 -12.01 -6.31 -8.08
C THR A 74 -10.53 -6.68 -8.32
N GLY A 75 -9.63 -5.88 -7.76
CA GLY A 75 -8.19 -6.05 -7.85
C GLY A 75 -7.66 -7.24 -7.04
N TYR A 76 -6.36 -7.49 -7.15
CA TYR A 76 -5.70 -8.54 -6.37
C TYR A 76 -5.57 -8.17 -4.89
N ALA A 77 -5.35 -6.88 -4.55
CA ALA A 77 -5.34 -6.41 -3.17
C ALA A 77 -6.68 -6.63 -2.49
N HIS A 78 -7.80 -6.27 -3.13
CA HIS A 78 -9.13 -6.56 -2.59
C HIS A 78 -9.30 -8.04 -2.24
N ARG A 79 -8.87 -8.95 -3.13
CA ARG A 79 -9.00 -10.40 -2.92
C ARG A 79 -8.08 -10.93 -1.82
N ALA A 80 -6.86 -10.42 -1.73
CA ALA A 80 -5.87 -10.85 -0.75
C ALA A 80 -6.05 -10.24 0.65
N HIS A 81 -6.67 -9.05 0.75
CA HIS A 81 -6.91 -8.37 2.02
C HIS A 81 -7.73 -9.22 2.98
N LYS A 82 -7.29 -9.29 4.24
CA LYS A 82 -7.91 -10.12 5.29
C LYS A 82 -8.67 -9.30 6.32
N GLY A 83 -8.41 -8.00 6.39
CA GLY A 83 -9.24 -7.08 7.13
C GLY A 83 -10.54 -6.81 6.39
N ALA A 84 -11.17 -5.70 6.72
CA ALA A 84 -12.40 -5.37 6.07
C ALA A 84 -12.17 -4.79 4.67
N ARG A 85 -13.03 -5.20 3.74
CA ARG A 85 -12.90 -4.82 2.33
C ARG A 85 -14.24 -4.45 1.74
N PHE A 86 -14.23 -3.42 0.91
CA PHE A 86 -15.40 -2.92 0.20
C PHE A 86 -15.04 -2.70 -1.26
N HIS A 87 -15.99 -3.00 -2.15
CA HIS A 87 -15.87 -2.71 -3.57
C HIS A 87 -17.05 -1.85 -4.00
N ILE A 88 -16.75 -0.63 -4.44
CA ILE A 88 -17.75 0.35 -4.87
C ILE A 88 -17.59 0.55 -6.39
N GLN A 89 -18.51 -0.03 -7.15
CA GLN A 89 -18.38 -0.18 -8.62
C GLN A 89 -18.62 1.12 -9.39
N ASN A 90 -19.47 2.02 -8.88
CA ASN A 90 -19.77 3.29 -9.51
C ASN A 90 -18.97 4.42 -8.84
N THR A 91 -18.82 5.56 -9.51
CA THR A 91 -18.20 6.79 -8.97
C THR A 91 -19.14 7.99 -9.18
N THR A 92 -20.36 7.90 -8.62
CA THR A 92 -21.33 9.00 -8.50
C THR A 92 -21.18 9.69 -7.13
N ASP A 93 -21.89 10.78 -6.86
CA ASP A 93 -21.74 11.48 -5.57
C ASP A 93 -22.20 10.63 -4.37
N MET A 94 -23.09 9.64 -4.60
CA MET A 94 -23.45 8.61 -3.61
C MET A 94 -22.25 7.80 -3.12
N VAL A 95 -21.22 7.65 -3.96
CA VAL A 95 -20.02 6.85 -3.67
C VAL A 95 -19.14 7.53 -2.65
N ILE A 96 -19.11 8.87 -2.67
CA ILE A 96 -18.33 9.63 -1.70
C ILE A 96 -18.98 9.55 -0.33
N ALA A 97 -20.31 9.65 -0.26
CA ALA A 97 -21.03 9.44 0.99
C ALA A 97 -20.76 8.04 1.56
N GLU A 98 -20.85 7.00 0.72
CA GLU A 98 -20.57 5.61 1.15
C GLU A 98 -19.13 5.43 1.65
N ILE A 99 -18.13 6.01 0.96
CA ILE A 99 -16.73 5.99 1.39
C ILE A 99 -16.56 6.66 2.77
N LEU A 100 -17.19 7.82 2.96
CA LEU A 100 -17.14 8.56 4.22
C LEU A 100 -17.82 7.78 5.34
N ASP A 101 -19.00 7.21 5.10
CA ASP A 101 -19.73 6.41 6.10
C ASP A 101 -18.92 5.19 6.52
N ILE A 102 -18.31 4.47 5.57
CA ILE A 102 -17.42 3.35 5.86
C ILE A 102 -16.23 3.82 6.72
N ARG A 103 -15.60 4.93 6.32
CA ARG A 103 -14.43 5.47 7.03
C ARG A 103 -14.78 5.92 8.44
N ILE A 104 -15.92 6.58 8.65
CA ILE A 104 -16.42 7.05 9.95
C ILE A 104 -16.68 5.87 10.89
N ASN A 105 -17.34 4.82 10.39
CA ASN A 105 -17.64 3.63 11.19
C ASN A 105 -16.38 2.84 11.59
N ARG A 106 -15.22 3.18 11.03
CA ARG A 106 -13.93 2.53 11.26
C ARG A 106 -12.81 3.53 11.54
N LEU A 107 -13.15 4.62 12.22
CA LEU A 107 -12.25 5.76 12.51
C LEU A 107 -10.85 5.35 13.02
N ASP A 108 -10.75 4.28 13.79
CA ASP A 108 -9.49 3.84 14.41
C ASP A 108 -8.64 2.90 13.53
N GLU A 109 -9.15 2.50 12.36
CA GLU A 109 -8.45 1.60 11.44
C GLU A 109 -7.69 2.35 10.34
N LEU A 110 -6.57 1.75 9.90
CA LEU A 110 -5.85 2.24 8.73
C LEU A 110 -6.72 1.97 7.52
N THR A 111 -7.10 3.03 6.83
CA THR A 111 -7.96 2.93 5.67
C THR A 111 -7.19 3.26 4.41
N ILE A 112 -7.14 2.32 3.46
CA ILE A 112 -6.62 2.57 2.11
C ILE A 112 -7.79 2.59 1.14
N ILE A 113 -7.89 3.67 0.37
CA ILE A 113 -8.90 3.86 -0.66
C ILE A 113 -8.19 3.87 -2.01
N GLU A 114 -8.41 2.82 -2.81
CA GLU A 114 -7.83 2.68 -4.14
C GLU A 114 -8.80 3.13 -5.24
N PHE A 115 -8.32 3.98 -6.16
CA PHE A 115 -9.08 4.41 -7.33
C PHE A 115 -8.49 3.85 -8.63
N GLU A 116 -9.31 3.16 -9.43
CA GLU A 116 -8.98 2.79 -10.82
C GLU A 116 -10.12 3.13 -11.81
N PRO A 117 -9.90 4.06 -12.76
CA PRO A 117 -8.75 4.96 -12.86
C PRO A 117 -8.76 6.03 -11.74
N GLY A 118 -7.58 6.51 -11.36
CA GLY A 118 -7.42 7.65 -10.45
C GLY A 118 -7.88 8.96 -11.10
N LEU A 119 -9.18 9.25 -11.05
CA LEU A 119 -9.74 10.50 -11.58
C LEU A 119 -9.43 11.66 -10.63
N LEU A 120 -8.61 12.62 -11.08
CA LEU A 120 -8.13 13.75 -10.28
C LEU A 120 -9.22 14.49 -9.49
N HIS A 121 -10.33 14.81 -10.16
CA HIS A 121 -11.44 15.53 -9.52
C HIS A 121 -12.08 14.74 -8.38
N ARG A 122 -12.10 13.39 -8.47
CA ARG A 122 -12.61 12.55 -7.38
C ARG A 122 -11.65 12.47 -6.21
N VAL A 123 -10.34 12.43 -6.49
CA VAL A 123 -9.31 12.46 -5.45
C VAL A 123 -9.39 13.78 -4.68
N ASP A 124 -9.50 14.90 -5.38
CA ASP A 124 -9.69 16.23 -4.78
C ASP A 124 -10.97 16.30 -3.93
N GLU A 125 -12.10 15.86 -4.49
CA GLU A 125 -13.37 15.90 -3.77
C GLU A 125 -13.34 15.02 -2.50
N ILE A 126 -12.83 13.79 -2.60
CA ILE A 126 -12.76 12.87 -1.45
C ILE A 126 -11.75 13.35 -0.43
N TYR A 127 -10.58 13.85 -0.85
CA TYR A 127 -9.59 14.42 0.05
C TYR A 127 -10.21 15.55 0.88
N ARG A 128 -10.83 16.53 0.21
CA ARG A 128 -11.45 17.69 0.89
C ARG A 128 -12.55 17.26 1.85
N LYS A 129 -13.39 16.28 1.47
CA LYS A 129 -14.44 15.80 2.38
C LYS A 129 -13.87 15.02 3.57
N LEU A 130 -12.84 14.19 3.37
CA LEU A 130 -12.17 13.50 4.46
C LEU A 130 -11.51 14.50 5.41
N GLU A 131 -10.80 15.51 4.89
CA GLU A 131 -10.15 16.56 5.67
C GLU A 131 -11.17 17.41 6.45
N ALA A 132 -12.31 17.75 5.84
CA ALA A 132 -13.37 18.52 6.50
C ALA A 132 -14.16 17.70 7.54
N THR A 133 -14.28 16.39 7.35
CA THR A 133 -15.13 15.52 8.20
C THR A 133 -14.33 14.83 9.30
N LEU A 134 -13.05 14.54 9.06
CA LEU A 134 -12.22 13.73 9.94
C LEU A 134 -11.00 14.54 10.37
N ALA A 135 -10.79 14.68 11.68
CA ALA A 135 -9.57 15.24 12.25
C ALA A 135 -8.42 14.22 12.21
N ARG A 136 -8.20 13.57 11.06
CA ARG A 136 -7.21 12.51 10.87
C ARG A 136 -6.37 12.76 9.61
N PRO A 137 -5.10 12.31 9.58
CA PRO A 137 -4.25 12.49 8.42
C PRO A 137 -4.82 11.80 7.17
N VAL A 138 -4.77 12.51 6.05
CA VAL A 138 -5.10 11.98 4.72
C VAL A 138 -3.86 12.12 3.84
N TYR A 139 -3.33 10.99 3.37
CA TYR A 139 -2.16 10.94 2.50
C TYR A 139 -2.57 10.58 1.08
N ILE A 140 -1.87 11.12 0.09
CA ILE A 140 -2.08 10.77 -1.33
C ILE A 140 -0.84 10.01 -1.83
N ILE A 141 -1.05 8.86 -2.44
CA ILE A 141 0.01 8.09 -3.11
C ILE A 141 -0.41 7.86 -4.56
N TYR A 142 0.48 8.22 -5.48
CA TYR A 142 0.30 7.97 -6.89
C TYR A 142 1.17 6.82 -7.36
N VAL A 143 0.57 5.82 -8.00
CA VAL A 143 1.31 4.74 -8.67
C VAL A 143 1.51 5.14 -10.13
N ALA A 144 2.73 5.56 -10.45
CA ALA A 144 3.13 5.97 -11.79
C ALA A 144 3.31 4.76 -12.71
N ASP A 145 3.01 4.95 -13.99
CA ASP A 145 3.29 3.94 -15.02
C ASP A 145 4.79 3.93 -15.38
N GLU A 146 5.26 2.84 -15.97
CA GLU A 146 6.67 2.61 -16.32
C GLU A 146 7.23 3.63 -17.31
N ASN A 147 6.35 4.30 -18.07
CA ASN A 147 6.71 5.31 -19.07
C ASN A 147 6.38 6.75 -18.62
N GLU A 148 6.01 6.95 -17.35
CA GLU A 148 5.58 8.25 -16.83
C GLU A 148 6.73 8.94 -16.09
N GLU A 149 7.47 9.80 -16.79
CA GLU A 149 8.62 10.54 -16.23
C GLU A 149 8.19 11.75 -15.38
N ASP A 150 7.09 12.41 -15.72
CA ASP A 150 6.50 13.51 -14.96
C ASP A 150 4.98 13.28 -14.82
N PRO A 151 4.52 12.76 -13.68
CA PRO A 151 3.12 12.45 -13.50
C PRO A 151 2.32 13.73 -13.46
N ARG A 152 1.53 13.99 -14.51
CA ARG A 152 0.71 15.21 -14.63
C ARG A 152 -0.16 15.43 -13.38
N ILE A 153 -0.57 14.35 -12.71
CA ILE A 153 -1.31 14.39 -11.44
C ILE A 153 -0.64 15.27 -10.39
N VAL A 154 0.68 15.27 -10.27
CA VAL A 154 1.41 16.06 -9.25
C VAL A 154 1.15 17.54 -9.43
N GLN A 155 1.29 18.03 -10.67
CA GLN A 155 1.05 19.43 -11.00
C GLN A 155 -0.42 19.83 -10.79
N HIS A 156 -1.35 18.92 -11.08
CA HIS A 156 -2.79 19.17 -10.89
C HIS A 156 -3.17 19.23 -9.41
N LEU A 157 -2.66 18.31 -8.59
CA LEU A 157 -2.88 18.32 -7.14
C LEU A 157 -2.29 19.60 -6.52
N ALA A 158 -1.07 19.99 -6.91
CA ALA A 158 -0.45 21.23 -6.46
C ALA A 158 -1.27 22.46 -6.83
N ARG A 159 -1.79 22.54 -8.07
CA ARG A 159 -2.68 23.65 -8.50
C ARG A 159 -4.03 23.67 -7.77
N ALA A 160 -4.52 22.51 -7.34
CA ALA A 160 -5.72 22.40 -6.52
C ALA A 160 -5.49 22.73 -5.04
N GLY A 161 -4.24 23.01 -4.64
CA GLY A 161 -3.88 23.29 -3.24
C GLY A 161 -3.83 22.03 -2.37
N LEU A 162 -3.70 20.85 -2.98
CA LEU A 162 -3.61 19.58 -2.28
C LEU A 162 -2.15 19.21 -1.96
N PRO A 163 -1.90 18.32 -0.98
CA PRO A 163 -0.56 17.81 -0.70
C PRO A 163 0.09 17.19 -1.93
N VAL A 164 1.40 17.38 -2.07
CA VAL A 164 2.21 16.71 -3.10
C VAL A 164 2.14 15.21 -2.84
N PRO A 165 1.73 14.37 -3.81
CA PRO A 165 1.60 12.95 -3.59
C PRO A 165 2.97 12.27 -3.48
N LEU A 166 3.05 11.18 -2.73
CA LEU A 166 4.18 10.25 -2.85
C LEU A 166 4.06 9.54 -4.20
N ILE A 167 5.09 9.66 -5.04
CA ILE A 167 5.11 9.01 -6.35
C ILE A 167 5.83 7.68 -6.22
N VAL A 168 5.11 6.63 -6.57
CA VAL A 168 5.55 5.25 -6.44
C VAL A 168 5.66 4.61 -7.81
N THR A 169 6.81 4.00 -8.09
CA THR A 169 7.07 3.30 -9.35
C THR A 169 7.22 1.80 -9.15
N LYS A 170 6.94 1.05 -10.21
CA LYS A 170 7.25 -0.38 -10.23
C LYS A 170 8.77 -0.59 -10.30
N PRO A 171 9.26 -1.70 -9.75
CA PRO A 171 10.66 -2.08 -9.90
C PRO A 171 10.92 -2.64 -11.30
N THR A 172 11.03 -1.77 -12.30
CA THR A 172 11.47 -2.15 -13.65
C THR A 172 12.87 -1.62 -13.92
N GLY A 173 13.63 -2.34 -14.75
CA GLY A 173 14.97 -1.92 -15.17
C GLY A 173 14.97 -0.82 -16.23
N ALA A 174 13.79 -0.37 -16.67
CA ALA A 174 13.63 0.55 -17.79
C ALA A 174 13.60 2.04 -17.39
N MET A 175 13.27 2.36 -16.14
CA MET A 175 13.24 3.76 -15.70
C MET A 175 14.62 4.21 -15.22
N GLN A 176 15.07 5.37 -15.71
CA GLN A 176 16.08 6.13 -14.97
C GLN A 176 15.49 6.44 -13.59
N LYS A 177 16.22 6.07 -12.54
CA LYS A 177 15.83 6.36 -11.15
C LYS A 177 15.87 7.87 -10.95
N SER A 178 14.75 8.54 -11.21
CA SER A 178 14.54 9.89 -10.70
C SER A 178 14.62 9.83 -9.18
N SER A 179 15.40 10.73 -8.57
CA SER A 179 15.47 10.84 -7.10
C SER A 179 14.12 11.19 -6.46
N MET A 180 13.12 11.57 -7.27
CA MET A 180 11.79 11.95 -6.80
C MET A 180 10.85 10.76 -6.59
N PHE A 181 11.21 9.54 -7.01
CA PHE A 181 10.31 8.38 -7.01
C PHE A 181 10.72 7.30 -6.01
N VAL A 182 9.71 6.71 -5.35
CA VAL A 182 9.87 5.56 -4.46
C VAL A 182 9.57 4.28 -5.22
N THR A 183 10.50 3.33 -5.20
CA THR A 183 10.30 2.03 -5.86
C THR A 183 9.53 1.06 -4.97
N LEU A 184 8.50 0.40 -5.51
CA LEU A 184 7.80 -0.69 -4.81
C LEU A 184 8.71 -1.89 -4.56
N PRO A 185 8.57 -2.57 -3.41
CA PRO A 185 9.26 -3.82 -3.17
C PRO A 185 8.92 -4.90 -4.22
N ARG A 186 9.94 -5.63 -4.68
CA ARG A 186 9.80 -6.75 -5.61
C ARG A 186 9.33 -8.00 -4.87
N LEU A 187 8.08 -8.36 -5.14
CA LEU A 187 7.60 -9.69 -4.79
C LEU A 187 8.20 -10.71 -5.78
N SER A 188 8.98 -11.67 -5.29
CA SER A 188 9.50 -12.79 -6.09
C SER A 188 8.37 -13.70 -6.58
N GLY A 189 8.65 -14.58 -7.55
CA GLY A 189 7.62 -15.43 -8.16
C GLY A 189 6.88 -16.34 -7.18
N ASP A 190 7.59 -16.92 -6.20
CA ASP A 190 7.03 -17.80 -5.17
C ASP A 190 6.19 -17.03 -4.13
N ILE A 191 6.64 -15.82 -3.74
CA ILE A 191 5.89 -14.92 -2.87
C ILE A 191 4.64 -14.43 -3.59
N LYS A 192 4.76 -13.98 -4.86
CA LYS A 192 3.61 -13.57 -5.69
C LYS A 192 2.59 -14.68 -5.84
N SER A 193 3.03 -15.91 -6.11
CA SER A 193 2.12 -17.06 -6.22
C SER A 193 1.37 -17.29 -4.92
N THR A 194 2.07 -17.37 -3.78
CA THR A 194 1.42 -17.60 -2.48
C THR A 194 0.50 -16.44 -2.09
N PHE A 195 0.92 -15.21 -2.37
CA PHE A 195 0.17 -14.01 -2.05
C PHE A 195 -1.09 -13.87 -2.92
N PHE A 196 -0.94 -13.88 -4.24
CA PHE A 196 -2.03 -13.61 -5.18
C PHE A 196 -2.90 -14.82 -5.50
N GLN A 197 -2.33 -16.03 -5.57
CA GLN A 197 -3.09 -17.24 -5.93
C GLN A 197 -3.72 -17.92 -4.72
N ARG A 198 -3.05 -17.93 -3.56
CA ARG A 198 -3.60 -18.50 -2.32
C ARG A 198 -4.32 -17.47 -1.45
N HIS A 199 -4.38 -16.22 -1.89
CA HIS A 199 -4.99 -15.11 -1.17
C HIS A 199 -4.52 -15.06 0.30
N SER A 200 -3.21 -15.19 0.53
CA SER A 200 -2.61 -15.09 1.87
C SER A 200 -2.29 -13.62 2.21
N THR A 201 -1.96 -13.35 3.47
CA THR A 201 -1.32 -12.06 3.82
C THR A 201 0.10 -12.00 3.24
N LEU A 202 0.64 -10.81 3.02
CA LEU A 202 2.02 -10.65 2.56
C LEU A 202 3.00 -11.18 3.62
N SER A 203 2.71 -10.97 4.91
CA SER A 203 3.51 -11.55 6.00
C SER A 203 3.57 -13.10 5.93
N GLU A 204 2.42 -13.76 5.70
CA GLU A 204 2.36 -15.21 5.52
C GLU A 204 3.10 -15.67 4.26
N ALA A 205 2.96 -14.94 3.14
CA ALA A 205 3.66 -15.26 1.90
C ALA A 205 5.20 -15.15 2.05
N ILE A 206 5.68 -14.14 2.78
CA ILE A 206 7.11 -14.00 3.14
C ILE A 206 7.56 -15.16 4.04
N ALA A 207 6.78 -15.49 5.07
CA ALA A 207 7.13 -16.57 6.00
C ALA A 207 7.24 -17.92 5.28
N THR A 208 6.30 -18.21 4.38
CA THR A 208 6.17 -19.50 3.68
C THR A 208 7.04 -19.64 2.43
N SER A 209 7.62 -18.55 1.91
CA SER A 209 8.53 -18.62 0.77
C SER A 209 9.70 -19.59 1.05
N ALA A 210 10.08 -20.35 0.03
CA ALA A 210 11.16 -21.35 0.13
C ALA A 210 12.50 -20.79 -0.34
N GLN A 211 12.55 -19.54 -0.84
CA GLN A 211 13.72 -18.94 -1.48
C GLN A 211 14.45 -17.96 -0.56
N PRO A 212 15.60 -18.33 0.04
CA PRO A 212 16.31 -17.49 1.00
C PRO A 212 16.73 -16.12 0.43
N GLY A 213 17.27 -16.10 -0.79
CA GLY A 213 17.71 -14.87 -1.45
C GLY A 213 16.57 -13.88 -1.71
N SER A 214 15.40 -14.39 -2.11
CA SER A 214 14.20 -13.59 -2.33
C SER A 214 13.72 -12.92 -1.05
N LYS A 215 13.77 -13.62 0.10
CA LYS A 215 13.43 -13.04 1.41
C LYS A 215 14.36 -11.92 1.83
N LEU A 216 15.68 -12.12 1.69
CA LEU A 216 16.67 -11.10 2.05
C LEU A 216 16.52 -9.84 1.20
N MET A 217 16.37 -9.99 -0.11
CA MET A 217 16.16 -8.86 -1.02
C MET A 217 14.86 -8.12 -0.67
N LEU A 218 13.76 -8.85 -0.47
CA LEU A 218 12.48 -8.25 -0.11
C LEU A 218 12.54 -7.53 1.24
N ASN A 219 13.19 -8.08 2.26
CA ASN A 219 13.38 -7.38 3.55
C ASN A 219 14.13 -6.05 3.36
N SER A 220 15.19 -6.03 2.56
CA SER A 220 15.93 -4.80 2.26
C SER A 220 15.05 -3.77 1.54
N GLU A 221 14.26 -4.20 0.57
CA GLU A 221 13.38 -3.31 -0.19
C GLU A 221 12.20 -2.81 0.66
N LEU A 222 11.64 -3.65 1.54
CA LEU A 222 10.61 -3.26 2.51
C LEU A 222 11.12 -2.21 3.49
N ARG A 223 12.36 -2.33 3.98
CA ARG A 223 12.98 -1.31 4.84
C ARG A 223 13.19 0.01 4.12
N ALA A 224 13.71 -0.03 2.89
CA ALA A 224 13.90 1.16 2.08
C ALA A 224 12.56 1.86 1.80
N PHE A 225 11.53 1.09 1.43
CA PHE A 225 10.19 1.60 1.19
C PHE A 225 9.57 2.21 2.46
N ARG A 226 9.71 1.55 3.61
CA ARG A 226 9.27 2.07 4.91
C ARG A 226 9.88 3.44 5.21
N LEU A 227 11.21 3.58 5.08
CA LEU A 227 11.89 4.84 5.42
C LEU A 227 11.35 6.00 4.58
N GLN A 228 11.16 5.78 3.28
CA GLN A 228 10.61 6.77 2.36
C GLN A 228 9.14 7.12 2.67
N LEU A 229 8.34 6.12 3.05
CA LEU A 229 6.94 6.33 3.44
C LEU A 229 6.84 7.08 4.77
N GLU A 230 7.69 6.76 5.75
CA GLU A 230 7.75 7.47 7.03
C GLU A 230 8.20 8.92 6.87
N GLU A 231 9.18 9.18 6.00
CA GLU A 231 9.63 10.53 5.66
C GLU A 231 8.48 11.33 5.03
N TYR A 232 7.81 10.76 4.02
CA TYR A 232 6.65 11.38 3.40
C TYR A 232 5.53 11.70 4.40
N CYS A 233 5.24 10.79 5.33
CA CYS A 233 4.16 10.97 6.29
C CYS A 233 4.44 11.99 7.40
N ARG A 234 5.70 12.43 7.57
CA ARG A 234 6.08 13.49 8.52
C ARG A 234 5.89 14.90 7.95
N GLY A 235 5.82 15.04 6.62
CA GLY A 235 5.86 16.35 5.93
C GLY A 235 7.23 17.01 5.99
#